data_AF-A0A3D5UMF6-F1
#
_entry.id   AF-A0A3D5UMF6-F1
#
_cell.length_a   1.000
_cell.length_b   1.000
_cell.length_c   1.000
_cell.angle_alpha   90.00
_cell.angle_beta   90.00
_cell.angle_gamma   90.00
#
_symmetry.space_group_name_H-M   'P 1'
#
loop_
_entity.id
_entity.type
_entity.pdbx_description
1 polymer ?
#
loop_
_entity_poly.entity_id
_entity_poly.type
_entity_poly.pdbx_seq_one_letter_code
_entity_poly.pdbx_strand_id
1 'polypeptide(L)'
;MGGIFIQYFKNLFIDTFAQPLWVSTLAAYLAAFCILLIVSYLSFLIAKKIVRIFVDRWLKKTKHKWAQYLVKCKVFEQIAKVIPLLIILAAAPYLAEAQPIVERVAGIVLLIFIAKGIDALVEAADDIYKTYEVSKEKPIQGFLQVIKIASYVMIGILIVAI
;
A
#
# COMPACT_ATOMS: atom_id res chain seq x y z
N MET A 1 -53.29 36.84 0.29
CA MET A 1 -52.54 36.07 -0.74
C MET A 1 -51.01 36.04 -0.53
N GLY A 2 -50.37 37.01 0.15
CA GLY A 2 -48.91 37.01 0.32
C GLY A 2 -48.31 35.92 1.24
N GLY A 3 -49.07 35.42 2.24
CA GLY A 3 -48.58 34.41 3.18
C GLY A 3 -48.30 33.04 2.55
N ILE A 4 -49.14 32.63 1.58
CA ILE A 4 -48.97 31.36 0.84
C ILE A 4 -47.71 31.43 -0.03
N PHE A 5 -47.43 32.59 -0.64
CA PHE A 5 -46.25 32.80 -1.47
C PHE A 5 -44.94 32.73 -0.67
N ILE A 6 -44.91 33.33 0.52
CA ILE A 6 -43.76 33.26 1.43
C ILE A 6 -43.54 31.83 1.92
N GLN A 7 -44.62 31.09 2.20
CA GLN A 7 -44.54 29.71 2.65
C GLN A 7 -44.09 28.77 1.53
N TYR A 8 -44.51 29.03 0.28
CA TYR A 8 -44.03 28.32 -0.92
C TYR A 8 -42.54 28.59 -1.16
N PHE A 9 -42.10 29.85 -1.03
CA PHE A 9 -40.69 30.20 -1.20
C PHE A 9 -39.81 29.62 -0.09
N LYS A 10 -40.31 29.62 1.15
CA LYS A 10 -39.62 29.04 2.30
C LYS A 10 -39.49 27.52 2.17
N ASN A 11 -40.54 26.83 1.72
CA ASN A 11 -40.50 25.39 1.46
C ASN A 11 -39.61 25.07 0.25
N LEU A 12 -39.68 25.86 -0.83
CA LEU A 12 -38.80 25.71 -1.99
C LEU A 12 -37.33 25.91 -1.62
N PHE A 13 -37.01 26.88 -0.76
CA PHE A 13 -35.65 27.13 -0.31
C PHE A 13 -35.15 26.04 0.66
N ILE A 14 -36.01 25.58 1.57
CA ILE A 14 -35.67 24.50 2.52
C ILE A 14 -35.53 23.17 1.78
N ASP A 15 -36.39 22.82 0.82
CA ASP A 15 -36.25 21.56 0.09
C ASP A 15 -35.07 21.58 -0.91
N THR A 16 -34.68 22.77 -1.41
CA THR A 16 -33.53 22.95 -2.32
C THR A 16 -32.19 23.08 -1.58
N PHE A 17 -32.18 23.57 -0.32
CA PHE A 17 -30.95 23.82 0.45
C PHE A 17 -30.80 23.04 1.79
N ALA A 18 -31.88 22.50 2.38
CA ALA A 18 -31.85 21.90 3.72
C ALA A 18 -31.52 20.39 3.71
N GLN A 19 -30.28 20.09 3.31
CA GLN A 19 -29.70 18.75 3.14
C GLN A 19 -30.00 18.17 1.77
N PRO A 20 -29.29 18.65 0.74
CA PRO A 20 -29.26 17.91 -0.49
C PRO A 20 -28.73 16.50 -0.21
N LEU A 21 -29.39 15.46 -0.74
CA LEU A 21 -28.91 14.08 -0.64
C LEU A 21 -27.42 13.96 -0.97
N TRP A 22 -26.91 14.82 -1.86
CA TRP A 22 -25.50 14.87 -2.23
C TRP A 22 -24.56 15.35 -1.11
N VAL A 23 -24.97 16.22 -0.19
CA VAL A 23 -24.11 16.70 0.92
C VAL A 23 -23.94 15.64 1.99
N SER A 24 -25.00 14.92 2.34
CA SER A 24 -24.94 13.83 3.31
C SER A 24 -24.20 12.61 2.75
N THR A 25 -24.38 12.28 1.46
CA THR A 25 -23.59 11.23 0.80
C THR A 25 -22.12 11.63 0.64
N LEU A 26 -21.83 12.88 0.27
CA LEU A 26 -20.45 13.37 0.14
C LEU A 26 -19.72 13.34 1.50
N ALA A 27 -20.41 13.77 2.57
CA ALA A 27 -19.88 13.69 3.93
C ALA A 27 -19.63 12.23 4.36
N ALA A 28 -20.50 11.29 4.00
CA ALA A 28 -20.32 9.87 4.27
C ALA A 28 -19.11 9.27 3.52
N TYR A 29 -18.94 9.59 2.23
CA TYR A 29 -17.77 9.15 1.46
C TYR A 29 -16.46 9.74 2.01
N LEU A 30 -16.44 11.02 2.37
CA LEU A 30 -15.30 11.66 3.02
C LEU A 30 -14.98 11.00 4.37
N ALA A 31 -15.99 10.71 5.18
CA ALA A 31 -15.81 10.03 6.45
C ALA A 31 -15.25 8.60 6.26
N ALA A 32 -15.81 7.83 5.32
CA ALA A 32 -15.33 6.49 4.99
C ALA A 32 -13.88 6.51 4.49
N PHE A 33 -13.53 7.46 3.63
CA PHE A 33 -12.16 7.66 3.14
C PHE A 33 -11.20 8.02 4.28
N CYS A 34 -11.58 8.95 5.16
CA CYS A 34 -10.79 9.31 6.34
C CYS A 34 -10.59 8.12 7.28
N ILE A 35 -11.64 7.34 7.57
CA ILE A 35 -11.54 6.14 8.40
C ILE A 35 -10.60 5.13 7.75
N LEU A 36 -10.69 4.93 6.44
CA LEU A 36 -9.86 3.98 5.72
C LEU A 36 -8.39 4.41 5.70
N LEU A 37 -8.11 5.70 5.54
CA LEU A 37 -6.75 6.25 5.70
C LEU A 37 -6.23 6.07 7.12
N ILE A 38 -7.06 6.32 8.14
CA ILE A 38 -6.67 6.12 9.55
C ILE A 38 -6.38 4.64 9.80
N VAL A 39 -7.24 3.72 9.38
CA VAL A 39 -7.07 2.27 9.55
C VAL A 39 -5.84 1.77 8.79
N SER A 40 -5.61 2.25 7.57
CA SER A 40 -4.42 1.92 6.78
C SER A 40 -3.14 2.43 7.46
N TYR A 41 -3.14 3.68 7.90
CA TYR A 41 -2.00 4.28 8.60
C TYR A 41 -1.71 3.56 9.92
N LEU A 42 -2.75 3.22 10.68
CA LEU A 42 -2.61 2.48 11.94
C LEU A 42 -2.09 1.07 11.67
N SER A 43 -2.60 0.40 10.64
CA SER A 43 -2.13 -0.92 10.20
C SER A 43 -0.67 -0.87 9.75
N PHE A 44 -0.25 0.19 9.05
CA PHE A 44 1.15 0.40 8.68
C PHE A 44 2.05 0.59 9.91
N LEU A 45 1.62 1.40 10.89
CA LEU A 45 2.37 1.59 12.13
C LEU A 45 2.50 0.28 12.92
N ILE A 46 1.41 -0.48 13.02
CA ILE A 46 1.39 -1.78 13.69
C ILE A 46 2.33 -2.75 12.96
N ALA A 47 2.20 -2.88 11.63
CA ALA A 47 3.05 -3.76 10.83
C ALA A 47 4.53 -3.39 10.98
N LYS A 48 4.88 -2.11 10.89
CA LYS A 48 6.26 -1.62 11.09
C LYS A 48 6.79 -1.97 12.49
N LYS A 49 5.96 -1.79 13.53
CA LYS A 49 6.32 -2.10 14.91
C LYS A 49 6.51 -3.60 15.13
N ILE A 50 5.61 -4.43 14.60
CA ILE A 50 5.69 -5.89 14.63
C ILE A 50 6.96 -6.35 13.94
N VAL A 51 7.21 -5.88 12.71
CA VAL A 51 8.41 -6.26 11.94
C VAL A 51 9.67 -5.91 12.71
N ARG A 52 9.79 -4.70 13.27
CA ARG A 52 10.97 -4.31 14.03
C ARG A 52 11.20 -5.20 15.26
N ILE A 53 10.15 -5.50 16.02
CA ILE A 53 10.23 -6.37 17.22
C ILE A 53 10.58 -7.81 16.83
N PHE A 54 9.97 -8.34 15.77
CA PHE A 54 10.26 -9.69 15.28
C PHE A 54 11.70 -9.80 14.79
N VAL A 55 12.11 -8.85 13.96
CA VAL A 55 13.47 -8.74 13.41
C VAL A 55 14.51 -8.66 14.52
N ASP A 56 14.34 -7.78 15.51
CA ASP A 56 15.29 -7.65 16.62
C ASP A 56 15.41 -8.96 17.43
N ARG A 57 14.29 -9.67 17.63
CA ARG A 57 14.30 -10.98 18.30
C ARG A 57 14.93 -12.07 17.44
N TRP A 58 14.68 -12.06 16.13
CA TRP A 58 15.23 -13.03 15.19
C TRP A 58 16.74 -12.87 15.01
N LEU A 59 17.22 -11.64 14.91
CA LEU A 59 18.64 -11.32 14.83
C LEU A 59 19.40 -11.71 16.10
N LYS A 60 18.80 -11.54 17.28
CA LYS A 60 19.39 -12.01 18.54
C LYS A 60 19.49 -13.54 18.63
N LYS A 61 18.57 -14.26 17.98
CA LYS A 61 18.58 -15.73 17.96
C LYS A 61 19.42 -16.33 16.83
N THR A 62 19.60 -15.60 15.74
CA THR A 62 20.25 -16.08 14.51
C THR A 62 21.73 -15.70 14.50
N LYS A 63 22.63 -16.70 14.48
CA LYS A 63 24.08 -16.48 14.30
C LYS A 63 24.49 -16.26 12.85
N HIS A 64 23.57 -16.42 11.90
CA HIS A 64 23.89 -16.36 10.48
C HIS A 64 23.91 -14.92 9.94
N LYS A 65 25.00 -14.56 9.25
CA LYS A 65 25.22 -13.23 8.68
C LYS A 65 24.19 -12.85 7.61
N TRP A 66 23.67 -13.81 6.84
CA TRP A 66 22.65 -13.55 5.80
C TRP A 66 21.37 -12.91 6.34
N ALA A 67 20.95 -13.25 7.57
CA ALA A 67 19.78 -12.65 8.20
C ALA A 67 19.97 -11.15 8.49
N GLN A 68 21.20 -10.73 8.84
CA GLN A 68 21.53 -9.31 9.04
C GLN A 68 21.42 -8.51 7.74
N TYR A 69 21.82 -9.10 6.61
CA TYR A 69 21.71 -8.44 5.30
C TYR A 69 20.26 -8.27 4.83
N LEU A 70 19.38 -9.25 5.06
CA LEU A 70 17.95 -9.12 4.75
C LEU A 70 17.28 -7.97 5.52
N VAL A 71 17.69 -7.78 6.78
CA VAL A 71 17.20 -6.68 7.62
C VAL A 71 17.78 -5.35 7.16
N LYS A 72 19.09 -5.30 6.88
CA LYS A 72 19.78 -4.10 6.38
C LYS A 72 19.14 -3.61 5.07
N CYS A 73 18.80 -4.52 4.16
CA CYS A 73 18.15 -4.20 2.89
C CYS A 73 16.63 -3.97 3.03
N LYS A 74 16.08 -3.97 4.26
CA LYS A 74 14.68 -3.64 4.55
C LYS A 74 13.65 -4.55 3.86
N VAL A 75 14.02 -5.79 3.55
CA VAL A 75 13.12 -6.77 2.90
C VAL A 75 11.83 -6.93 3.72
N PHE A 76 11.96 -7.11 5.03
CA PHE A 76 10.82 -7.26 5.92
C PHE A 76 9.96 -5.99 6.02
N GLU A 77 10.56 -4.79 5.89
CA GLU A 77 9.78 -3.54 5.89
C GLU A 77 8.95 -3.40 4.60
N GLN A 78 9.43 -3.92 3.47
CA GLN A 78 8.64 -3.92 2.23
C GLN A 78 7.45 -4.88 2.35
N ILE A 79 7.66 -6.07 2.92
CA ILE A 79 6.57 -7.03 3.19
C ILE A 79 5.56 -6.43 4.18
N ALA A 80 6.02 -5.69 5.19
CA ALA A 80 5.16 -5.01 6.15
C ALA A 80 4.19 -4.01 5.51
N LYS A 81 4.57 -3.40 4.38
CA LYS A 81 3.73 -2.44 3.64
C LYS A 81 2.60 -3.12 2.85
N VAL A 82 2.75 -4.40 2.51
CA VAL A 82 1.72 -5.16 1.81
C VAL A 82 0.53 -5.43 2.73
N ILE A 83 0.77 -5.66 4.02
CA ILE A 83 -0.27 -5.96 5.02
C ILE A 83 -1.39 -4.89 5.08
N PRO A 84 -1.10 -3.58 5.32
CA PRO A 84 -2.15 -2.56 5.36
C PRO A 84 -2.89 -2.42 4.03
N LEU A 85 -2.21 -2.68 2.90
CA LEU A 85 -2.83 -2.58 1.59
C LEU A 85 -3.79 -3.73 1.30
N LEU A 86 -3.49 -4.95 1.76
CA LEU A 86 -4.42 -6.08 1.70
C LEU A 86 -5.69 -5.80 2.52
N ILE A 87 -5.56 -5.08 3.64
CA ILE A 87 -6.73 -4.64 4.43
C ILE A 87 -7.59 -3.65 3.63
N ILE A 88 -6.97 -2.71 2.89
CA ILE A 88 -7.70 -1.80 2.00
C ILE A 88 -8.45 -2.58 0.91
N LEU A 89 -7.78 -3.54 0.26
CA LEU A 89 -8.41 -4.37 -0.78
C LEU A 89 -9.58 -5.19 -0.23
N ALA A 90 -9.42 -5.78 0.96
CA ALA A 90 -10.50 -6.49 1.65
C ALA A 90 -11.65 -5.55 2.07
N ALA A 91 -11.35 -4.28 2.32
CA ALA A 91 -12.34 -3.25 2.63
C ALA A 91 -13.01 -2.63 1.39
N ALA A 92 -12.47 -2.86 0.19
CA ALA A 92 -12.95 -2.24 -1.04
C ALA A 92 -14.42 -2.52 -1.38
N PRO A 93 -14.96 -3.75 -1.18
CA PRO A 93 -16.37 -4.04 -1.44
C PRO A 93 -17.36 -3.22 -0.60
N TYR A 94 -16.91 -2.71 0.56
CA TYR A 94 -17.74 -1.90 1.45
C TYR A 94 -17.82 -0.43 1.04
N LEU A 95 -17.06 0.00 0.03
CA LEU A 95 -16.97 1.40 -0.44
C LEU A 95 -17.96 1.73 -1.58
N ALA A 96 -18.89 0.82 -1.90
CA ALA A 96 -19.94 0.98 -2.89
C ALA A 96 -19.43 1.60 -4.20
N GLU A 97 -19.81 2.84 -4.52
CA GLU A 97 -19.45 3.51 -5.79
C GLU A 97 -17.93 3.71 -5.98
N ALA A 98 -17.14 3.75 -4.91
CA ALA A 98 -15.69 3.91 -5.01
C ALA A 98 -14.94 2.57 -5.20
N GLN A 99 -15.63 1.42 -5.09
CA GLN A 99 -15.02 0.09 -5.20
C GLN A 99 -14.09 -0.08 -6.42
N PRO A 100 -14.52 0.17 -7.68
CA PRO A 100 -13.69 -0.14 -8.85
C PRO A 100 -12.42 0.74 -8.91
N ILE A 101 -12.51 1.97 -8.44
CA ILE A 101 -11.36 2.89 -8.40
C ILE A 101 -10.39 2.45 -7.30
N VAL A 102 -10.91 2.10 -6.13
CA VAL A 102 -10.10 1.68 -4.98
C VAL A 102 -9.38 0.36 -5.29
N GLU A 103 -10.06 -0.62 -5.89
CA GLU A 103 -9.45 -1.89 -6.29
C GLU A 103 -8.32 -1.70 -7.30
N ARG A 104 -8.53 -0.87 -8.33
CA ARG A 104 -7.48 -0.57 -9.33
C ARG A 104 -6.28 0.13 -8.70
N VAL A 105 -6.51 1.21 -7.95
CA VAL A 105 -5.44 1.97 -7.31
C VAL A 105 -4.68 1.11 -6.31
N ALA A 106 -5.38 0.35 -5.47
CA ALA A 106 -4.75 -0.52 -4.50
C ALA A 106 -3.98 -1.67 -5.18
N GLY A 107 -4.50 -2.22 -6.28
CA GLY A 107 -3.79 -3.19 -7.11
C GLY A 107 -2.48 -2.65 -7.69
N ILE A 108 -2.49 -1.43 -8.25
CA ILE A 108 -1.28 -0.78 -8.76
C ILE A 108 -0.27 -0.54 -7.63
N VAL A 109 -0.71 -0.02 -6.49
CA VAL A 109 0.18 0.20 -5.33
C VAL A 109 0.76 -1.13 -4.81
N LEU A 110 -0.01 -2.22 -4.87
CA LEU A 110 0.44 -3.55 -4.45
C LEU A 110 1.58 -4.03 -5.34
N LEU A 111 1.41 -3.90 -6.65
CA LEU A 111 2.44 -4.24 -7.63
C LEU A 111 3.72 -3.41 -7.43
N ILE A 112 3.60 -2.13 -7.11
CA ILE A 112 4.75 -1.27 -6.78
C ILE A 112 5.46 -1.75 -5.50
N PHE A 113 4.72 -2.17 -4.47
CA PHE A 113 5.32 -2.72 -3.25
C PHE A 113 6.00 -4.06 -3.49
N ILE A 114 5.43 -4.92 -4.34
CA ILE A 114 6.07 -6.16 -4.78
C ILE A 114 7.38 -5.85 -5.52
N ALA A 115 7.39 -4.89 -6.46
CA ALA A 115 8.61 -4.47 -7.16
C ALA A 115 9.71 -4.03 -6.18
N LYS A 116 9.36 -3.17 -5.22
CA LYS A 116 10.29 -2.72 -4.17
C LYS A 116 10.75 -3.86 -3.25
N GLY A 117 9.91 -4.86 -3.03
CA GLY A 117 10.26 -6.08 -2.29
C GLY A 117 11.28 -6.94 -3.05
N ILE A 118 11.09 -7.13 -4.36
CA ILE A 118 12.05 -7.83 -5.22
C ILE A 118 13.38 -7.09 -5.24
N ASP A 119 13.38 -5.76 -5.39
CA ASP A 119 14.60 -4.97 -5.36
C ASP A 119 15.40 -5.14 -4.07
N ALA A 120 14.71 -5.07 -2.92
CA ALA A 120 15.32 -5.28 -1.62
C ALA A 120 15.89 -6.69 -1.46
N LEU A 121 15.22 -7.71 -2.01
CA LEU A 121 15.68 -9.10 -2.01
C LEU A 121 16.92 -9.28 -2.88
N VAL A 122 16.92 -8.70 -4.08
CA VAL A 122 18.06 -8.76 -5.00
C VAL A 122 19.27 -8.03 -4.42
N GLU A 123 19.07 -6.88 -3.77
CA GLU A 123 20.13 -6.16 -3.05
C GLU A 123 20.68 -6.98 -1.88
N ALA A 124 19.82 -7.62 -1.10
CA ALA A 124 20.27 -8.50 -0.03
C ALA A 124 21.07 -9.68 -0.58
N ALA A 125 20.66 -10.26 -1.71
CA ALA A 125 21.38 -11.34 -2.36
C ALA A 125 22.76 -10.89 -2.87
N ASP A 126 22.86 -9.69 -3.47
CA ASP A 126 24.14 -9.11 -3.89
C ASP A 126 25.07 -8.87 -2.69
N ASP A 127 24.55 -8.27 -1.62
CA ASP A 127 25.29 -8.01 -0.38
C ASP A 127 25.79 -9.31 0.27
N ILE A 128 24.97 -10.37 0.30
CA ILE A 128 25.36 -11.70 0.78
C ILE A 128 26.44 -12.30 -0.13
N TYR A 129 26.26 -12.22 -1.44
CA TYR A 129 27.20 -12.82 -2.40
C TYR A 129 28.59 -12.17 -2.31
N LYS A 130 28.66 -10.86 -2.13
CA LYS A 130 29.92 -10.11 -1.93
C LYS A 130 30.71 -10.53 -0.69
N THR A 131 30.11 -11.26 0.25
CA THR A 131 30.85 -11.78 1.41
C THR A 131 31.75 -12.97 1.10
N TYR A 132 31.57 -13.62 -0.05
CA TYR A 132 32.36 -14.77 -0.48
C TYR A 132 33.54 -14.34 -1.33
N GLU A 133 34.69 -15.01 -1.18
CA GLU A 133 35.91 -14.69 -1.95
C GLU A 133 35.72 -14.89 -3.46
N VAL A 134 34.89 -15.86 -3.85
CA VAL A 134 34.50 -16.16 -5.24
C VAL A 134 33.88 -14.94 -5.94
N SER A 135 33.27 -14.01 -5.19
CA SER A 135 32.66 -12.80 -5.76
C SER A 135 33.67 -11.84 -6.40
N LYS A 136 34.94 -11.89 -5.97
CA LYS A 136 36.01 -11.05 -6.51
C LYS A 136 36.40 -11.46 -7.93
N GLU A 137 36.29 -12.75 -8.23
CA GLU A 137 36.62 -13.30 -9.54
C GLU A 137 35.42 -13.32 -10.48
N LYS A 138 34.20 -13.51 -9.94
CA LYS A 138 32.97 -13.62 -10.72
C LYS A 138 31.85 -12.76 -10.12
N PRO A 139 31.76 -11.47 -10.50
CA PRO A 139 30.66 -10.61 -10.07
C PRO A 139 29.35 -11.05 -10.73
N ILE A 140 28.27 -11.16 -9.94
CA ILE A 140 26.93 -11.55 -10.42
C ILE A 140 25.99 -10.36 -10.64
N GLN A 141 26.48 -9.14 -10.47
CA GLN A 141 25.67 -7.92 -10.50
C GLN A 141 24.89 -7.76 -11.81
N GLY A 142 25.51 -8.11 -12.94
CA GLY A 142 24.84 -8.08 -14.24
C GLY A 142 23.64 -9.04 -14.29
N PHE A 143 23.79 -10.25 -13.76
CA PHE A 143 22.69 -11.22 -13.71
C PHE A 143 21.55 -10.77 -12.80
N LEU A 144 21.89 -10.23 -11.62
CA LEU A 144 20.93 -9.65 -10.69
C LEU A 144 20.18 -8.46 -11.30
N GLN A 145 20.85 -7.64 -12.11
CA GLN A 145 20.22 -6.52 -12.82
C GLN A 145 19.24 -7.00 -13.90
N VAL A 146 19.57 -8.08 -14.61
CA VAL A 146 18.63 -8.71 -15.56
C VAL A 146 17.36 -9.18 -14.85
N ILE A 147 17.49 -9.78 -13.66
CA ILE A 147 16.33 -10.18 -12.84
C ILE A 147 15.48 -8.96 -12.48
N LYS A 148 16.11 -7.85 -12.03
CA LYS A 148 15.39 -6.60 -11.73
C LYS A 148 14.61 -6.12 -12.96
N ILE A 149 15.27 -5.98 -14.11
CA ILE A 149 14.62 -5.52 -15.35
C ILE A 149 13.46 -6.43 -15.73
N ALA A 150 13.66 -7.75 -15.74
CA ALA A 150 12.60 -8.71 -16.06
C ALA A 150 11.39 -8.56 -15.12
N SER A 151 11.64 -8.40 -13.81
CA SER A 151 10.58 -8.18 -12.83
C SER A 151 9.84 -6.87 -13.05
N TYR A 152 10.56 -5.79 -13.38
CA TYR A 152 9.97 -4.48 -13.67
C TYR A 152 9.11 -4.50 -14.93
N VAL A 153 9.56 -5.19 -15.99
CA VAL A 153 8.77 -5.36 -17.22
C VAL A 153 7.50 -6.13 -16.92
N MET A 154 7.58 -7.25 -16.20
CA MET A 154 6.40 -8.04 -15.82
C MET A 154 5.41 -7.23 -14.99
N ILE A 155 5.90 -6.50 -13.98
CA ILE A 155 5.08 -5.64 -13.14
C ILE A 155 4.47 -4.49 -13.93
N GLY A 156 5.22 -3.89 -14.85
CA GLY A 156 4.72 -2.85 -15.74
C GLY A 156 3.57 -3.33 -16.62
N ILE A 157 3.68 -4.54 -17.19
CA ILE A 157 2.59 -5.17 -17.96
C ILE A 157 1.36 -5.38 -17.09
N LEU A 158 1.54 -5.89 -15.87
CA LEU A 158 0.43 -6.09 -14.93
C LEU A 158 -0.25 -4.77 -14.55
N ILE A 159 0.51 -3.67 -14.39
CA ILE A 159 -0.05 -2.34 -14.11
C ILE A 159 -0.89 -1.85 -15.29
N VAL A 160 -0.43 -2.03 -16.54
CA VAL A 160 -1.17 -1.62 -17.74
C VAL A 160 -2.45 -2.45 -17.93
N ALA A 161 -2.46 -3.69 -17.43
CA ALA A 161 -3.64 -4.56 -17.51
C ALA A 161 -4.76 -4.21 -16.52
N ILE A 162 -4.47 -3.42 -15.47
CA ILE A 162 -5.42 -2.99 -14.42
C ILE A 162 -6.11 -1.68 -14.80
#